data_AF-A0A8C6TT39-F1
#
_entry.id   AF-A0A8C6TT39-F1
#
_cell.length_a   1.000
_cell.length_b   1.000
_cell.length_c   1.000
_cell.angle_alpha   90.00
_cell.angle_beta   90.00
_cell.angle_gamma   90.00
#
_symmetry.space_group_name_H-M   'P 1'
#
loop_
_entity.id
_entity.type
_entity.pdbx_description
1 polymer ?
#
loop_
_entity_poly.entity_id
_entity_poly.type
_entity_poly.pdbx_seq_one_letter_code
_entity_poly.pdbx_strand_id
1 'polypeptide(L)'
;MGQMYEASESLPESDPSRQKLQKLPRLCAQLLLDGFPLELVDGDTSNIPLRWVSDILVQLHELVSPNNKILVITVLGVQGTGKSTLLNTMFGVKFAVSSGRCTRGAFMLLIKVSEEMKTSLSCDFLVILDTEGLKSPELATLEHSNSHDNELATLVVGLSDITIINIAMENSTEMKDILQIPSTNSRIMSCTF
;
A
#
# COMPACT_ATOMS: atom_id res chain seq x y z
N MET A 1 -3.09 -6.82 12.46
CA MET A 1 -2.27 -6.41 13.64
C MET A 1 -2.61 -5.01 14.12
N GLY A 2 -2.80 -4.03 13.21
CA GLY A 2 -3.07 -2.64 13.58
C GLY A 2 -4.29 -2.47 14.50
N GLN A 3 -5.41 -3.16 14.22
CA GLN A 3 -6.60 -3.10 15.07
C GLN A 3 -6.35 -3.53 16.53
N MET A 4 -5.52 -4.54 16.75
CA MET A 4 -5.15 -4.98 18.11
C MET A 4 -4.30 -3.93 18.83
N TYR A 5 -3.39 -3.27 18.11
CA TYR A 5 -2.61 -2.18 18.66
C TYR A 5 -3.50 -0.99 19.04
N GLU A 6 -4.39 -0.55 18.14
CA GLU A 6 -5.30 0.56 18.41
C GLU A 6 -6.24 0.28 19.59
N ALA A 7 -6.80 -0.95 19.66
CA ALA A 7 -7.60 -1.36 20.80
C ALA A 7 -6.81 -1.30 22.11
N SER A 8 -5.53 -1.68 22.10
CA SER A 8 -4.68 -1.63 23.30
C SER A 8 -4.41 -0.20 23.79
N GLU A 9 -4.44 0.79 22.90
CA GLU A 9 -4.25 2.19 23.28
C GLU A 9 -5.44 2.78 24.07
N SER A 10 -6.58 2.08 24.09
CA SER A 10 -7.71 2.42 24.96
C SER A 10 -7.53 1.94 26.42
N LEU A 11 -6.55 1.08 26.67
CA LEU A 11 -6.25 0.56 28.01
C LEU A 11 -5.41 1.55 28.84
N PRO A 12 -5.46 1.48 30.17
CA PRO A 12 -4.56 2.25 31.03
C PRO A 12 -3.09 1.99 30.69
N GLU A 13 -2.21 2.99 30.85
CA GLU A 13 -0.77 2.86 30.56
C GLU A 13 -0.07 1.77 31.41
N SER A 14 -0.62 1.49 32.60
CA SER A 14 -0.14 0.42 33.47
C SER A 14 -0.58 -0.98 33.03
N ASP A 15 -1.46 -1.11 32.03
CA ASP A 15 -1.97 -2.40 31.57
C ASP A 15 -0.84 -3.21 30.88
N PRO A 16 -0.60 -4.47 31.30
CA PRO A 16 0.45 -5.30 30.73
C PRO A 16 0.31 -5.53 29.22
N SER A 17 -0.92 -5.54 28.69
CA SER A 17 -1.20 -5.74 27.27
C SER A 17 -0.75 -4.54 26.45
N ARG A 18 -1.06 -3.33 26.93
CA ARG A 18 -0.61 -2.08 26.30
C ARG A 18 0.91 -1.98 26.29
N GLN A 19 1.56 -2.24 27.43
CA GLN A 19 3.04 -2.21 27.54
C GLN A 19 3.73 -3.20 26.60
N LYS A 20 3.16 -4.39 26.38
CA LYS A 20 3.69 -5.37 25.43
C LYS A 20 3.60 -4.87 23.98
N LEU A 21 2.48 -4.26 23.62
CA LEU A 21 2.18 -3.84 22.25
C LEU A 21 2.87 -2.52 21.87
N GLN A 22 3.26 -1.68 22.82
CA GLN A 22 4.02 -0.45 22.59
C GLN A 22 5.36 -0.64 21.84
N LYS A 23 5.95 -1.84 21.87
CA LYS A 23 7.20 -2.14 21.15
C LYS A 23 6.97 -2.49 19.68
N LEU A 24 5.74 -2.81 19.30
CA LEU A 24 5.42 -3.30 17.95
C LEU A 24 5.68 -2.27 16.85
N PRO A 25 5.37 -0.96 17.01
CA PRO A 25 5.61 0.01 15.95
C PRO A 25 7.08 0.03 15.51
N ARG A 26 8.02 0.01 16.47
CA ARG A 26 9.46 -0.03 16.18
C ARG A 26 9.88 -1.33 15.50
N LEU A 27 9.33 -2.47 15.92
CA LEU A 27 9.61 -3.76 15.29
C LEU A 27 9.10 -3.80 13.84
N CYS A 28 7.88 -3.29 13.60
CA CYS A 28 7.33 -3.18 12.25
C CYS A 28 8.10 -2.21 11.36
N ALA A 29 8.60 -1.10 11.91
CA ALA A 29 9.49 -0.19 11.20
C ALA A 29 10.80 -0.89 10.78
N GLN A 30 11.37 -1.75 11.64
CA GLN A 30 12.53 -2.56 11.26
C GLN A 30 12.20 -3.59 10.18
N LEU A 31 11.05 -4.27 10.29
CA LEU A 31 10.61 -5.22 9.26
C LEU A 31 10.38 -4.53 7.91
N LEU A 32 9.85 -3.30 7.89
CA LEU A 32 9.76 -2.50 6.67
C LEU A 32 11.14 -2.24 6.07
N LEU A 33 12.14 -1.87 6.89
CA LEU A 33 13.52 -1.68 6.42
C LEU A 33 14.15 -2.96 5.87
N ASP A 34 13.77 -4.10 6.44
CA ASP A 34 14.21 -5.43 6.00
C ASP A 34 13.44 -5.92 4.76
N GLY A 35 12.52 -5.12 4.22
CA GLY A 35 11.79 -5.37 2.97
C GLY A 35 10.52 -6.21 3.13
N PHE A 36 9.95 -6.30 4.34
CA PHE A 36 8.67 -6.97 4.56
C PHE A 36 7.50 -6.02 4.34
N PRO A 37 6.44 -6.44 3.60
CA PRO A 37 5.23 -5.64 3.43
C PRO A 37 4.50 -5.38 4.77
N LEU A 38 3.98 -4.17 4.92
CA LEU A 38 3.09 -3.76 6.01
C LEU A 38 1.70 -3.44 5.46
N GLU A 39 0.66 -3.97 6.08
CA GLU A 39 -0.74 -3.61 5.80
C GLU A 39 -1.03 -2.15 6.21
N LEU A 40 -1.48 -1.33 5.25
CA LEU A 40 -1.94 0.05 5.45
C LEU A 40 -3.46 0.15 5.57
N VAL A 41 -4.17 -0.53 4.67
CA VAL A 41 -5.63 -0.57 4.62
C VAL A 41 -6.04 -2.01 4.83
N ASP A 42 -6.90 -2.27 5.81
CA ASP A 42 -7.54 -3.57 6.00
C ASP A 42 -8.71 -3.70 5.02
N GLY A 43 -8.62 -4.63 4.07
CA GLY A 43 -9.66 -4.86 3.06
C GLY A 43 -10.92 -5.56 3.57
N ASP A 44 -10.91 -6.08 4.80
CA ASP A 44 -12.08 -6.71 5.41
C ASP A 44 -12.98 -5.69 6.08
N THR A 45 -12.37 -4.63 6.63
CA THR A 45 -13.06 -3.58 7.37
C THR A 45 -13.06 -2.23 6.66
N SER A 46 -12.37 -2.13 5.52
CA SER A 46 -12.16 -0.88 4.77
C SER A 46 -11.59 0.25 5.64
N ASN A 47 -10.82 -0.11 6.67
CA ASN A 47 -10.35 0.80 7.70
C ASN A 47 -8.82 0.94 7.67
N ILE A 48 -8.35 2.15 7.98
CA ILE A 48 -6.94 2.45 8.19
C ILE A 48 -6.75 2.62 9.69
N PRO A 49 -5.97 1.75 10.37
CA PRO A 49 -5.60 1.97 11.75
C PRO A 49 -4.57 3.12 11.82
N LEU A 50 -5.05 4.37 11.77
CA LEU A 50 -4.25 5.57 11.60
C LEU A 50 -3.19 5.73 12.69
N ARG A 51 -3.51 5.40 13.95
CA ARG A 51 -2.54 5.52 15.04
C ARG A 51 -1.42 4.50 14.88
N TRP A 52 -1.77 3.27 14.54
CA TRP A 52 -0.81 2.22 14.25
C TRP A 52 0.15 2.58 13.11
N VAL A 53 -0.40 3.03 11.97
CA VAL A 53 0.40 3.43 10.81
C VAL A 53 1.27 4.65 11.16
N SER A 54 0.72 5.64 11.85
CA SER A 54 1.46 6.84 12.26
C SER A 54 2.62 6.51 13.19
N ASP A 55 2.40 5.68 14.21
CA ASP A 55 3.45 5.30 15.17
C ASP A 55 4.58 4.51 14.49
N ILE A 56 4.25 3.66 13.51
CA ILE A 56 5.27 2.97 12.70
C ILE A 56 6.06 3.96 11.86
N LEU A 57 5.40 4.89 11.18
CA LEU A 57 6.07 5.87 10.32
C LEU A 57 6.97 6.82 11.13
N VAL A 58 6.58 7.17 12.36
CA VAL A 58 7.44 7.91 13.30
C VAL A 58 8.69 7.11 13.64
N GLN A 59 8.53 5.84 14.04
CA GLN A 59 9.68 4.97 14.34
C GLN A 59 10.56 4.75 13.11
N LEU A 60 9.97 4.60 11.93
CA LEU A 60 10.70 4.47 10.66
C LEU A 60 11.49 5.74 10.36
N HIS A 61 10.88 6.92 10.51
CA HIS A 61 11.54 8.20 10.31
C HIS A 61 12.77 8.34 11.23
N GLU A 62 12.65 7.98 12.51
CA GLU A 62 13.78 7.98 13.45
C GLU A 62 14.90 7.03 13.01
N LEU A 63 14.56 5.85 12.49
CA LEU A 63 15.54 4.84 12.06
C LEU A 63 16.30 5.24 10.79
N VAL A 64 15.68 6.01 9.89
CA VAL A 64 16.28 6.39 8.59
C VAL A 64 16.85 7.80 8.57
N SER A 65 16.51 8.64 9.55
CA SER A 65 16.99 10.02 9.65
C SER A 65 18.54 10.10 9.61
N PRO A 66 19.12 11.05 8.85
CA PRO A 66 18.47 12.14 8.12
C PRO A 66 18.02 11.78 6.69
N ASN A 67 18.30 10.57 6.21
CA ASN A 67 17.97 10.16 4.83
C ASN A 67 16.54 9.65 4.78
N ASN A 68 15.59 10.50 4.39
CA ASN A 68 14.17 10.18 4.45
C ASN A 68 13.38 10.63 3.21
N LYS A 69 14.06 10.94 2.10
CA LYS A 69 13.36 11.29 0.86
C LYS A 69 12.75 10.02 0.28
N ILE A 70 11.43 10.02 0.14
CA ILE A 70 10.67 8.87 -0.35
C ILE A 70 10.07 9.22 -1.71
N LEU A 71 10.06 8.25 -2.62
CA LEU A 71 9.24 8.26 -3.82
C LEU A 71 8.24 7.12 -3.76
N VAL A 72 6.95 7.44 -3.85
CA VAL A 72 5.84 6.48 -3.71
C VAL A 72 5.35 6.03 -5.08
N ILE A 73 5.32 4.71 -5.29
CA ILE A 73 4.81 4.07 -6.50
C ILE A 73 3.65 3.16 -6.12
N THR A 74 2.50 3.35 -6.74
CA THR A 74 1.34 2.45 -6.59
C THR A 74 0.99 1.77 -7.90
N VAL A 75 0.31 0.62 -7.82
CA VAL A 75 -0.30 -0.05 -8.96
C VAL A 75 -1.82 -0.14 -8.80
N LEU A 76 -2.56 0.25 -9.82
CA LEU A 76 -4.00 0.08 -9.92
C LEU A 76 -4.34 -0.87 -11.06
N GLY A 77 -5.43 -1.61 -10.91
CA GLY A 77 -5.82 -2.62 -11.88
C GLY A 77 -7.03 -3.41 -11.42
N VAL A 78 -7.77 -3.94 -12.38
CA VAL A 78 -8.90 -4.84 -12.10
C VAL A 78 -8.40 -6.05 -11.30
N GLN A 79 -9.27 -6.65 -10.48
CA GLN A 79 -8.97 -7.88 -9.76
C GLN A 79 -8.45 -8.98 -10.70
N GLY A 80 -7.46 -9.74 -10.22
CA GLY A 80 -6.89 -10.86 -10.99
C GLY A 80 -5.93 -10.49 -12.13
N THR A 81 -5.64 -9.21 -12.37
CA THR A 81 -4.79 -8.78 -13.51
C THR A 81 -3.28 -8.91 -13.29
N GLY A 82 -2.82 -9.50 -12.18
CA GLY A 82 -1.39 -9.75 -11.94
C GLY A 82 -0.59 -8.56 -11.38
N LYS A 83 -1.24 -7.59 -10.72
CA LYS A 83 -0.60 -6.41 -10.11
C LYS A 83 0.61 -6.74 -9.22
N SER A 84 0.43 -7.59 -8.21
CA SER A 84 1.52 -7.97 -7.29
C SER A 84 2.63 -8.74 -8.03
N THR A 85 2.29 -9.54 -9.05
CA THR A 85 3.26 -10.20 -9.94
C THR A 85 4.09 -9.18 -10.73
N LEU A 86 3.44 -8.14 -11.25
CA LEU A 86 4.11 -7.04 -11.95
C LEU A 86 5.08 -6.31 -11.02
N LEU A 87 4.64 -5.93 -9.82
CA LEU A 87 5.51 -5.26 -8.83
C LEU A 87 6.68 -6.13 -8.41
N ASN A 88 6.44 -7.42 -8.10
CA ASN A 88 7.49 -8.37 -7.76
C ASN A 88 8.55 -8.48 -8.86
N THR A 89 8.11 -8.45 -10.12
CA THR A 89 9.01 -8.51 -11.29
C THR A 89 9.77 -7.21 -11.50
N MET A 90 9.10 -6.05 -11.42
CA MET A 90 9.71 -4.74 -11.66
C MET A 90 10.73 -4.34 -10.60
N PHE A 91 10.45 -4.65 -9.33
CA PHE A 91 11.23 -4.14 -8.20
C PHE A 91 12.00 -5.23 -7.45
N GLY A 92 11.88 -6.50 -7.85
CA GLY A 92 12.55 -7.62 -7.17
C GLY A 92 12.02 -7.88 -5.75
N VAL A 93 10.77 -7.50 -5.48
CA VAL A 93 10.10 -7.60 -4.18
C VAL A 93 9.26 -8.87 -4.05
N LYS A 94 8.72 -9.12 -2.84
CA LYS A 94 7.99 -10.35 -2.51
C LYS A 94 6.63 -10.07 -1.87
N PHE A 95 5.78 -9.34 -2.57
CA PHE A 95 4.35 -9.33 -2.24
C PHE A 95 3.77 -10.73 -2.39
N ALA A 96 2.79 -11.04 -1.54
CA ALA A 96 2.10 -12.32 -1.59
C ALA A 96 1.36 -12.47 -2.93
N VAL A 97 1.60 -13.57 -3.63
CA VAL A 97 0.90 -13.94 -4.86
C VAL A 97 0.26 -15.31 -4.67
N SER A 98 -1.03 -15.45 -4.97
CA SER A 98 -1.68 -16.76 -4.97
C SER A 98 -2.76 -16.84 -6.05
N SER A 99 -2.89 -18.02 -6.65
CA SER A 99 -3.99 -18.31 -7.56
C SER A 99 -5.30 -18.36 -6.77
N GLY A 100 -6.18 -17.38 -6.98
CA GLY A 100 -7.52 -17.35 -6.39
C GLY A 100 -7.67 -16.60 -5.06
N ARG A 101 -6.60 -16.03 -4.47
CA ARG A 101 -6.76 -14.96 -3.47
C ARG A 101 -6.06 -13.72 -3.98
N CYS A 102 -6.85 -12.67 -4.16
CA CYS A 102 -6.34 -11.34 -4.46
C CYS A 102 -5.90 -10.65 -3.18
N THR A 103 -4.99 -9.67 -3.30
CA THR A 103 -4.67 -8.74 -2.21
C THR A 103 -5.98 -8.16 -1.68
N ARG A 104 -6.15 -8.14 -0.36
CA ARG A 104 -7.28 -7.48 0.30
C ARG A 104 -6.75 -6.24 1.02
N GLY A 105 -7.32 -5.08 0.72
CA GLY A 105 -6.83 -3.80 1.23
C GLY A 105 -5.57 -3.29 0.50
N ALA A 106 -4.62 -2.68 1.23
CA ALA A 106 -3.40 -2.14 0.63
C ALA A 106 -2.17 -2.38 1.52
N PHE A 107 -1.05 -2.70 0.90
CA PHE A 107 0.21 -3.01 1.54
C PHE A 107 1.31 -2.09 1.06
N MET A 108 2.16 -1.66 2.00
CA MET A 108 3.33 -0.83 1.80
C MET A 108 4.59 -1.67 1.95
N LEU A 109 5.52 -1.52 1.01
CA LEU A 109 6.87 -2.08 1.12
C LEU A 109 7.90 -0.99 0.88
N LEU A 110 8.96 -0.98 1.68
CA LEU A 110 10.04 -0.02 1.58
C LEU A 110 11.26 -0.65 0.88
N ILE A 111 11.83 0.03 -0.10
CA ILE A 111 13.06 -0.36 -0.78
C ILE A 111 14.09 0.75 -0.59
N LYS A 112 15.26 0.40 -0.04
CA LYS A 112 16.38 1.35 0.04
C LYS A 112 17.00 1.52 -1.34
N VAL A 113 17.12 2.77 -1.79
CA VAL A 113 17.76 3.11 -3.06
C VAL A 113 19.29 3.01 -2.90
N SER A 114 19.96 2.36 -3.86
CA SER A 114 21.43 2.29 -3.87
C SER A 114 22.03 3.68 -4.12
N GLU A 115 23.21 3.96 -3.55
CA GLU A 115 23.85 5.29 -3.68
C GLU A 115 24.01 5.74 -5.15
N GLU A 116 24.26 4.80 -6.07
CA GLU A 116 24.36 5.05 -7.51
C GLU A 116 23.05 5.56 -8.11
N MET A 117 21.91 5.06 -7.62
CA MET A 117 20.58 5.39 -8.15
C MET A 117 19.96 6.62 -7.48
N LYS A 118 20.43 7.03 -6.30
CA LYS A 118 19.89 8.19 -5.58
C LYS A 118 19.96 9.48 -6.40
N THR A 119 21.01 9.67 -7.20
CA THR A 119 21.15 10.87 -8.04
C THR A 119 20.09 10.90 -9.14
N SER A 120 19.82 9.76 -9.78
CA SER A 120 18.85 9.64 -10.86
C SER A 120 17.40 9.72 -10.36
N LEU A 121 17.12 9.08 -9.21
CA LEU A 121 15.77 9.00 -8.65
C LEU A 121 15.44 10.14 -7.69
N SER A 122 16.44 10.90 -7.23
CA SER A 122 16.29 12.01 -6.28
C SER A 122 15.59 11.64 -4.96
N CYS A 123 15.67 10.37 -4.54
CA CYS A 123 15.12 9.86 -3.30
C CYS A 123 16.07 8.87 -2.62
N ASP A 124 15.90 8.65 -1.32
CA ASP A 124 16.63 7.67 -0.50
C ASP A 124 15.92 6.32 -0.47
N PHE A 125 14.60 6.32 -0.60
CA PHE A 125 13.75 5.13 -0.54
C PHE A 125 12.65 5.17 -1.59
N LEU A 126 12.31 3.98 -2.11
CA LEU A 126 11.04 3.76 -2.80
C LEU A 126 10.04 3.17 -1.82
N VAL A 127 8.81 3.67 -1.85
CA VAL A 127 7.68 3.01 -1.22
C VAL A 127 6.81 2.43 -2.33
N ILE A 128 6.63 1.11 -2.30
CA ILE A 128 5.76 0.40 -3.22
C ILE A 128 4.44 0.11 -2.52
N LEU A 129 3.34 0.56 -3.11
CA LEU A 129 1.99 0.27 -2.67
C LEU A 129 1.37 -0.80 -3.57
N ASP A 130 1.14 -1.98 -3.02
CA ASP A 130 0.32 -3.03 -3.66
C ASP A 130 -1.09 -2.97 -3.11
N THR A 131 -2.09 -2.98 -3.98
CA THR A 131 -3.49 -2.77 -3.59
C THR A 131 -4.37 -3.92 -4.03
N GLU A 132 -5.51 -4.04 -3.37
CA GLU A 132 -6.63 -4.83 -3.84
C GLU A 132 -7.01 -4.44 -5.27
N GLY A 133 -7.54 -5.42 -6.00
CA GLY A 133 -8.03 -5.18 -7.34
C GLY A 133 -9.38 -4.52 -7.34
N LEU A 134 -9.52 -3.52 -8.20
CA LEU A 134 -10.78 -2.82 -8.38
C LEU A 134 -11.76 -3.70 -9.16
N LYS A 135 -13.06 -3.44 -9.00
CA LYS A 135 -14.16 -4.09 -9.73
C LYS A 135 -14.16 -5.61 -9.56
N SER A 136 -14.10 -6.08 -8.31
CA SER A 136 -14.27 -7.50 -7.98
C SER A 136 -15.58 -8.06 -8.57
N PRO A 137 -15.55 -9.18 -9.32
CA PRO A 137 -16.76 -9.88 -9.74
C PRO A 137 -17.63 -10.34 -8.56
N GLU A 138 -17.00 -10.62 -7.41
CA GLU A 138 -17.68 -11.05 -6.19
C GLU A 138 -18.46 -9.91 -5.53
N LEU A 139 -18.03 -8.66 -5.69
CA LEU A 139 -18.65 -7.46 -5.13
C LEU A 139 -19.57 -6.73 -6.11
N ALA A 140 -19.56 -7.09 -7.40
CA ALA A 140 -20.39 -6.48 -8.45
C ALA A 140 -21.92 -6.58 -8.20
N THR A 141 -22.36 -7.45 -7.28
CA THR A 141 -23.76 -7.61 -6.90
C THR A 141 -24.20 -6.73 -5.71
N LEU A 142 -23.27 -6.02 -5.05
CA LEU A 142 -23.55 -5.14 -3.92
C LEU A 142 -23.61 -3.68 -4.38
N GLU A 143 -24.70 -2.97 -4.03
CA GLU A 143 -24.97 -1.58 -4.43
C GLU A 143 -23.88 -0.56 -3.99
N HIS A 144 -22.94 -0.96 -3.13
CA HIS A 144 -21.88 -0.13 -2.56
C HIS A 144 -20.44 -0.53 -2.96
N SER A 145 -20.24 -1.52 -3.83
CA SER A 145 -18.89 -1.98 -4.20
C SER A 145 -18.06 -0.90 -4.92
N ASN A 146 -18.69 -0.13 -5.79
CA ASN A 146 -18.03 0.95 -6.53
C ASN A 146 -17.55 2.10 -5.62
N SER A 147 -18.17 2.36 -4.46
CA SER A 147 -17.70 3.43 -3.56
C SER A 147 -16.42 3.04 -2.84
N HIS A 148 -16.31 1.79 -2.39
CA HIS A 148 -15.10 1.32 -1.71
C HIS A 148 -13.89 1.28 -2.65
N ASP A 149 -14.08 0.79 -3.88
CA ASP A 149 -13.04 0.79 -4.92
C ASP A 149 -12.55 2.22 -5.21
N ASN A 150 -13.47 3.18 -5.31
CA ASN A 150 -13.13 4.57 -5.55
C ASN A 150 -12.40 5.21 -4.36
N GLU A 151 -12.77 4.89 -3.12
CA GLU A 151 -12.10 5.37 -1.92
C GLU A 151 -10.66 4.85 -1.84
N LEU A 152 -10.47 3.53 -2.02
CA LEU A 152 -9.14 2.93 -2.02
C LEU A 152 -8.27 3.51 -3.13
N ALA A 153 -8.81 3.60 -4.35
CA ALA A 153 -8.09 4.15 -5.49
C ALA A 153 -7.76 5.64 -5.30
N THR A 154 -8.68 6.44 -4.77
CA THR A 154 -8.44 7.85 -4.46
C THR A 154 -7.35 8.01 -3.41
N LEU A 155 -7.39 7.21 -2.34
CA LEU A 155 -6.39 7.22 -1.29
C LEU A 155 -5.00 6.90 -1.84
N VAL A 156 -4.83 5.77 -2.51
CA VAL A 156 -3.50 5.31 -2.95
C VAL A 156 -2.94 6.18 -4.07
N VAL A 157 -3.79 6.72 -4.96
CA VAL A 157 -3.38 7.70 -5.97
C VAL A 157 -2.95 9.01 -5.31
N GLY A 158 -3.70 9.49 -4.32
CA GLY A 158 -3.37 10.71 -3.57
C GLY A 158 -2.08 10.61 -2.75
N LEU A 159 -1.69 9.39 -2.35
CA LEU A 159 -0.42 9.12 -1.67
C LEU A 159 0.77 8.94 -2.62
N SER A 160 0.54 8.78 -3.93
CA SER A 160 1.57 8.31 -4.86
C SER A 160 2.18 9.41 -5.72
N ASP A 161 3.50 9.38 -5.89
CA ASP A 161 4.18 10.19 -6.90
C ASP A 161 4.01 9.60 -8.31
N ILE A 162 3.96 8.26 -8.40
CA ILE A 162 3.76 7.51 -9.64
C ILE A 162 2.65 6.48 -9.46
N THR A 163 1.71 6.46 -10.38
CA THR A 163 0.63 5.46 -10.46
C THR A 163 0.79 4.63 -11.72
N ILE A 164 1.00 3.33 -11.55
CA ILE A 164 0.99 2.35 -12.65
C ILE A 164 -0.43 1.84 -12.83
N ILE A 165 -0.98 1.95 -14.03
CA ILE A 165 -2.29 1.39 -14.36
C ILE A 165 -2.08 0.12 -15.16
N ASN A 166 -2.43 -1.01 -14.56
CA ASN A 166 -2.31 -2.35 -15.13
C ASN A 166 -3.60 -2.72 -15.88
N ILE A 167 -3.57 -2.60 -17.21
CA ILE A 167 -4.72 -2.84 -18.08
C ILE A 167 -4.57 -4.21 -18.74
N ALA A 168 -5.46 -5.15 -18.39
CA ALA A 168 -5.59 -6.40 -19.13
C ALA A 168 -6.26 -6.13 -20.50
N MET A 169 -5.72 -6.69 -21.59
CA MET A 169 -6.20 -6.46 -22.97
C MET A 169 -7.72 -6.68 -23.16
N GLU A 170 -8.32 -7.57 -22.39
CA GLU A 170 -9.75 -7.93 -22.54
C GLU A 170 -10.72 -6.94 -21.87
N ASN A 171 -10.25 -6.05 -20.97
CA ASN A 171 -11.11 -5.25 -20.08
C ASN A 171 -10.98 -3.72 -20.25
N SER A 172 -10.57 -3.25 -21.43
CA SER A 172 -10.32 -1.81 -21.70
C SER A 172 -11.48 -0.86 -21.33
N THR A 173 -12.74 -1.33 -21.38
CA THR A 173 -13.93 -0.56 -21.01
C THR A 173 -14.12 -0.41 -19.50
N GLU A 174 -13.68 -1.38 -18.69
CA GLU A 174 -13.84 -1.35 -17.23
C GLU A 174 -12.89 -0.34 -16.56
N MET A 175 -11.78 -0.02 -17.21
CA MET A 175 -10.79 0.97 -16.74
C MET A 175 -11.24 2.43 -16.89
N LYS A 176 -12.29 2.72 -17.67
CA LYS A 176 -12.71 4.10 -17.97
C LYS A 176 -13.19 4.88 -16.75
N ASP A 177 -13.76 4.21 -15.74
CA ASP A 177 -14.24 4.88 -14.54
C ASP A 177 -13.10 5.14 -13.54
N ILE A 178 -12.12 4.24 -13.49
CA ILE A 178 -10.93 4.36 -12.61
C ILE A 178 -10.05 5.52 -13.08
N LEU A 179 -9.93 5.70 -14.40
CA LEU A 179 -9.19 6.81 -15.01
C LEU A 179 -9.83 8.20 -14.78
N GLN A 180 -11.07 8.27 -14.27
CA GLN A 180 -11.73 9.54 -13.94
C GLN A 180 -11.40 10.05 -12.53
N ILE A 181 -10.66 9.28 -11.73
CA ILE A 181 -10.20 9.71 -10.41
C ILE A 181 -9.24 10.90 -10.57
N PRO A 182 -9.45 12.03 -9.89
CA PRO A 182 -8.60 13.21 -10.03
C PRO A 182 -7.15 12.91 -9.60
N SER A 183 -6.19 12.98 -10.53
CA SER A 183 -4.77 12.95 -10.17
C SER A 183 -4.37 14.33 -9.63
N THR A 184 -4.11 14.39 -8.33
CA THR A 184 -3.48 15.57 -7.71
C THR A 184 -1.99 15.26 -7.56
N ASN A 185 -1.19 15.75 -8.52
CA ASN A 185 0.28 15.63 -8.62
C ASN A 185 0.90 14.27 -9.00
N SER A 186 0.14 13.17 -9.07
CA SER A 186 0.69 11.87 -9.47
C SER A 186 0.95 11.77 -10.98
N ARG A 187 2.05 11.12 -11.38
CA ARG A 187 2.33 10.76 -12.77
C ARG A 187 1.72 9.39 -13.07
N ILE A 188 0.85 9.33 -14.08
CA ILE A 188 0.20 8.09 -14.49
C ILE A 188 1.02 7.43 -15.61
N MET A 189 1.36 6.16 -15.41
CA MET A 189 2.00 5.29 -16.41
C MET A 189 1.09 4.10 -16.69
N SER A 190 0.70 3.89 -17.94
CA SER A 190 -0.13 2.75 -18.34
C SER A 190 0.75 1.59 -18.81
N CYS A 191 0.51 0.40 -18.28
CA CYS A 191 1.11 -0.85 -18.73
C CYS A 191 0.03 -1.75 -19.32
N THR A 192 0.25 -2.21 -20.55
CA THR A 192 -0.60 -3.19 -21.23
C THR A 192 0.23 -4.44 -21.47
N PHE A 193 -0.31 -5.59 -21.09
CA PHE A 193 0.29 -6.92 -21.32
C PHE A 193 -0.60 -7.73 -22.25
#